data_AF-S2FMB8-F1
#
_entry.id   AF-S2FMB8-F1
#
_cell.length_a   1.000
_cell.length_b   1.000
_cell.length_c   1.000
_cell.angle_alpha   90.00
_cell.angle_beta   90.00
_cell.angle_gamma   90.00
#
_symmetry.space_group_name_H-M   'P 1'
#
loop_
_entity.id
_entity.type
_entity.pdbx_description
1 polymer ?
#
loop_
_entity_poly.entity_id
_entity_poly.type
_entity_poly.pdbx_seq_one_letter_code
_entity_poly.pdbx_strand_id
1 'polypeptide(L)'
;MCRGCKRFHHEVIHWNGYNEEEKRAVWLRLEQLLSQVMAAKVEIFDPALLRAQLEQRKIRFVPHQSQYCWAYQLIARGARVINNLQAYGMVLLPEFRDWNLPELRDAIDREFFLLSEAHYQRYIAPGFLKDAFGG
;
A
#
# COMPACT_ATOMS: atom_id res chain seq x y z
N MET A 1 -5.86 -10.66 10.21
CA MET A 1 -5.71 -9.45 9.38
C MET A 1 -6.47 -9.62 8.08
N CYS A 2 -7.25 -8.64 7.63
CA CYS A 2 -8.14 -8.83 6.47
C CYS A 2 -7.35 -8.76 5.15
N ARG A 3 -7.37 -9.83 4.33
CA ARG A 3 -6.52 -9.95 3.12
C ARG A 3 -6.77 -8.85 2.06
N GLY A 4 -7.98 -8.28 2.01
CA GLY A 4 -8.33 -7.21 1.08
C GLY A 4 -8.06 -5.80 1.59
N CYS A 5 -8.47 -5.49 2.82
CA CYS A 5 -8.33 -4.13 3.37
C CYS A 5 -6.99 -3.89 4.09
N LYS A 6 -6.25 -4.96 4.42
CA LYS A 6 -5.01 -4.93 5.22
C LYS A 6 -5.12 -4.11 6.51
N ARG A 7 -6.34 -3.99 7.04
CA ARG A 7 -6.63 -3.46 8.37
C ARG A 7 -6.48 -4.59 9.38
N PHE A 8 -6.00 -4.24 10.57
CA PHE A 8 -5.94 -5.15 11.71
C PHE A 8 -7.34 -5.58 12.14
N HIS A 9 -7.42 -6.73 12.81
CA HIS A 9 -8.71 -7.31 13.19
C HIS A 9 -9.49 -6.36 14.11
N HIS A 10 -8.82 -5.73 15.08
CA HIS A 10 -9.43 -4.74 15.96
C HIS A 10 -9.80 -3.44 15.21
N GLU A 11 -9.01 -2.99 14.23
CA GLU A 11 -9.36 -1.81 13.40
C GLU A 11 -10.60 -2.06 12.54
N VAL A 12 -10.84 -3.31 12.11
CA VAL A 12 -12.04 -3.68 11.36
C VAL A 12 -13.26 -3.77 12.29
N ILE A 13 -13.09 -4.34 13.49
CA ILE A 13 -14.17 -4.47 14.48
C ILE A 13 -14.57 -3.11 15.06
N HIS A 14 -13.59 -2.29 15.46
CA HIS A 14 -13.82 -1.00 16.11
C HIS A 14 -13.89 0.17 15.14
N TRP A 15 -13.88 -0.07 13.82
CA TRP A 15 -13.90 0.98 12.79
C TRP A 15 -15.01 2.02 12.99
N ASN A 16 -16.20 1.56 13.42
CA ASN A 16 -17.35 2.42 13.67
C ASN A 16 -17.16 3.33 14.90
N GLY A 17 -16.35 2.91 15.87
CA GLY A 17 -16.02 3.68 17.07
C GLY A 17 -14.81 4.60 16.93
N TYR A 18 -14.04 4.48 15.84
CA TYR A 18 -12.87 5.33 15.63
C TYR A 18 -13.26 6.75 15.24
N ASN A 19 -12.64 7.72 15.90
CA ASN A 19 -12.72 9.12 15.51
C ASN A 19 -11.97 9.35 14.19
N GLU A 20 -12.21 10.49 13.54
CA GLU A 20 -11.58 10.80 12.25
C GLU A 20 -10.04 10.80 12.33
N GLU A 21 -9.49 11.22 13.46
CA GLU A 21 -8.04 11.21 13.71
C GLU A 21 -7.48 9.78 13.79
N GLU A 22 -8.16 8.87 14.47
CA GLU A 22 -7.76 7.46 14.56
C GLU A 22 -7.85 6.79 13.19
N LYS A 23 -8.95 7.03 12.46
CA LYS A 23 -9.09 6.55 11.08
C LYS A 23 -7.97 7.07 10.19
N ARG A 24 -7.61 8.35 10.33
CA ARG A 24 -6.51 8.98 9.59
C ARG A 24 -5.15 8.38 9.97
N ALA A 25 -4.91 8.10 11.25
CA ALA A 25 -3.69 7.45 11.70
C ALA A 25 -3.52 6.04 11.11
N VAL A 26 -4.60 5.25 11.07
CA VAL A 26 -4.60 3.93 10.40
C VAL A 26 -4.29 4.08 8.91
N TRP A 27 -4.92 5.03 8.23
CA TRP A 27 -4.70 5.26 6.80
C TRP A 27 -3.27 5.69 6.50
N LEU A 28 -2.72 6.62 7.28
CA LEU A 28 -1.37 7.13 7.12
C LEU A 28 -0.34 6.01 7.35
N ARG A 29 -0.56 5.15 8.36
CA ARG A 29 0.27 3.96 8.57
C ARG A 29 0.25 3.03 7.36
N LEU A 30 -0.94 2.68 6.85
CA LEU A 30 -1.07 1.80 5.68
C LEU A 30 -0.41 2.39 4.45
N GLU A 31 -0.56 3.70 4.23
CA GLU A 31 0.11 4.42 3.16
C GLU A 31 1.64 4.37 3.28
N GLN A 32 2.18 4.60 4.48
CA GLN A 32 3.62 4.55 4.73
C GLN A 32 4.19 3.15 4.49
N LEU A 33 3.50 2.12 4.98
CA LEU A 33 3.92 0.73 4.81
C LEU A 33 3.91 0.32 3.33
N LEU A 34 2.84 0.66 2.61
CA LEU A 34 2.75 0.38 1.17
C LEU A 34 3.82 1.14 0.39
N SER A 35 4.02 2.42 0.72
CA SER A 35 5.04 3.25 0.06
C SER A 35 6.45 2.68 0.27
N GLN A 36 6.76 2.15 1.44
CA GLN A 36 8.05 1.49 1.71
C GLN A 36 8.26 0.25 0.84
N VAL A 37 7.26 -0.64 0.76
CA VAL A 37 7.35 -1.85 -0.08
C VAL A 37 7.48 -1.51 -1.55
N MET A 38 6.75 -0.49 -2.00
CA MET A 38 6.78 -0.01 -3.38
C MET A 38 8.12 0.65 -3.74
N ALA A 39 8.63 1.54 -2.88
CA ALA A 39 9.91 2.21 -3.10
C ALA A 39 11.09 1.22 -3.19
N ALA A 40 10.97 0.05 -2.56
CA ALA A 40 11.96 -1.02 -2.65
C ALA A 40 11.87 -1.86 -3.94
N LYS A 41 10.95 -1.55 -4.86
CA LYS A 41 10.69 -2.36 -6.08
C LYS A 41 10.60 -1.55 -7.35
N VAL A 42 9.98 -0.37 -7.26
CA VAL A 42 9.79 0.53 -8.39
C VAL A 42 10.40 1.89 -8.07
N GLU A 43 10.95 2.50 -9.11
CA GLU A 43 11.37 3.89 -9.09
C GLU A 43 10.38 4.70 -9.93
N ILE A 44 9.87 5.79 -9.36
CA ILE A 44 8.98 6.72 -10.06
C ILE A 44 9.80 7.93 -10.46
N PHE A 45 10.04 8.08 -11.76
CA PHE A 45 10.81 9.19 -12.32
C PHE A 45 9.91 10.30 -12.87
N ASP A 46 8.66 9.99 -13.23
CA ASP A 46 7.67 10.97 -13.70
C ASP A 46 6.29 10.74 -13.03
N PRO A 47 6.06 11.38 -11.86
CA PRO A 47 4.78 11.29 -11.18
C PRO A 47 3.63 12.00 -11.91
N ALA A 48 3.93 12.99 -12.76
CA ALA A 48 2.90 13.71 -13.50
C ALA A 48 2.30 12.80 -14.57
N LEU A 49 3.14 12.04 -15.27
CA LEU A 49 2.72 11.02 -16.23
C LEU A 49 1.92 9.90 -15.55
N LEU A 50 2.38 9.42 -14.39
CA LEU A 50 1.65 8.43 -13.60
C LEU A 50 0.23 8.90 -13.25
N ARG A 51 0.10 10.14 -12.78
CA ARG A 51 -1.19 10.73 -12.46
C ARG A 51 -2.09 10.85 -13.69
N ALA A 52 -1.56 11.36 -14.81
CA ALA A 52 -2.31 11.47 -16.04
C ALA A 52 -2.83 10.10 -16.52
N GLN A 53 -2.04 9.04 -16.38
CA GLN A 53 -2.45 7.68 -16.71
C GLN A 53 -3.56 7.15 -15.80
N LEU A 54 -3.50 7.45 -14.49
CA LEU A 54 -4.57 7.10 -13.55
C LEU A 54 -5.88 7.80 -13.91
N GLU A 55 -5.82 9.10 -14.21
CA GLU A 55 -6.96 9.91 -14.65
C GLU A 55 -7.55 9.39 -15.97
N GLN A 56 -6.70 9.12 -16.97
CA GLN A 56 -7.09 8.60 -18.28
C GLN A 56 -7.80 7.24 -18.16
N ARG A 57 -7.31 6.36 -17.28
CA ARG A 57 -7.88 5.02 -17.04
C ARG A 57 -9.05 5.04 -16.05
N LYS A 58 -9.45 6.21 -15.56
CA LYS A 58 -10.48 6.39 -14.52
C LYS A 58 -10.23 5.52 -13.29
N ILE A 59 -8.97 5.30 -12.95
CA ILE A 59 -8.58 4.56 -11.75
C ILE A 59 -8.78 5.50 -10.57
N ARG A 60 -9.51 5.06 -9.55
CA ARG A 60 -9.71 5.85 -8.33
C ARG A 60 -8.38 5.97 -7.59
N PHE A 61 -7.90 7.20 -7.42
CA PHE A 61 -6.73 7.54 -6.61
C PHE A 61 -7.04 8.71 -5.67
N VAL A 62 -6.22 8.89 -4.64
CA VAL A 62 -6.34 10.00 -3.70
C VAL A 62 -5.20 10.99 -3.99
N PRO A 63 -5.48 12.24 -4.39
CA PRO A 63 -4.46 13.21 -4.81
C PRO A 63 -3.43 13.61 -3.76
N HIS A 64 -3.72 13.35 -2.48
CA HIS A 64 -2.81 13.65 -1.36
C HIS A 64 -2.00 12.43 -0.91
N GLN A 65 -2.23 11.25 -1.49
CA GLN A 65 -1.42 10.07 -1.21
C GLN A 65 -0.08 10.14 -1.94
N SER A 66 0.89 9.43 -1.37
CA SER A 66 2.17 9.15 -2.01
C SER A 66 2.03 8.62 -3.45
N GLN A 67 2.91 9.07 -4.34
CA GLN A 67 3.07 8.57 -5.71
C GLN A 67 3.27 7.04 -5.77
N TYR A 68 3.84 6.43 -4.72
CA TYR A 68 3.99 4.99 -4.64
C TYR A 68 2.64 4.26 -4.44
N CYS A 69 1.69 4.87 -3.74
CA CYS A 69 0.33 4.35 -3.65
C CYS A 69 -0.38 4.41 -5.00
N TRP A 70 -0.16 5.48 -5.77
CA TRP A 70 -0.68 5.64 -7.13
C TRP A 70 -0.12 4.56 -8.07
N ALA A 71 1.20 4.33 -8.03
CA ALA A 71 1.87 3.28 -8.78
C ALA A 71 1.29 1.89 -8.43
N TYR A 72 1.08 1.62 -7.14
CA TYR A 72 0.48 0.37 -6.71
C TYR A 72 -0.94 0.19 -7.23
N GLN A 73 -1.79 1.23 -7.17
CA GLN A 73 -3.16 1.14 -7.69
C GLN A 73 -3.19 0.85 -9.19
N LEU A 74 -2.28 1.47 -9.94
CA LEU A 74 -2.11 1.21 -11.36
C LEU A 74 -1.71 -0.25 -11.61
N ILE A 75 -0.73 -0.78 -10.89
CA ILE A 75 -0.29 -2.19 -11.00
C ILE A 75 -1.40 -3.15 -10.56
N ALA A 76 -2.05 -2.90 -9.41
CA ALA A 76 -3.10 -3.75 -8.87
C ALA A 76 -4.31 -3.90 -9.83
N ARG A 77 -4.64 -2.84 -10.59
CA ARG A 77 -5.73 -2.83 -11.57
C ARG A 77 -5.28 -3.24 -12.97
N GLY A 78 -4.04 -2.91 -13.34
CA GLY A 78 -3.54 -2.95 -14.70
C GLY A 78 -2.46 -4.01 -14.96
N ALA A 79 -2.00 -4.77 -13.97
CA ALA A 79 -0.88 -5.72 -14.12
C ALA A 79 -1.05 -6.72 -15.27
N ARG A 80 -2.29 -7.07 -15.65
CA ARG A 80 -2.56 -8.00 -16.76
C ARG A 80 -2.50 -7.37 -18.15
N VAL A 81 -2.60 -6.04 -18.24
CA VAL A 81 -2.69 -5.29 -19.50
C VAL A 81 -1.51 -4.35 -19.73
N ILE A 82 -0.78 -4.01 -18.66
CA ILE A 82 0.38 -3.13 -18.73
C ILE A 82 1.60 -3.99 -19.11
N ASN A 83 2.17 -3.73 -20.29
CA ASN A 83 3.41 -4.38 -20.75
C ASN A 83 4.64 -3.49 -20.63
N ASN A 84 4.47 -2.18 -20.44
CA ASN A 84 5.56 -1.23 -20.34
C ASN A 84 5.29 -0.22 -19.21
N LEU A 85 5.98 -0.36 -18.09
CA LEU A 85 5.88 0.56 -16.94
C LEU A 85 6.43 1.96 -17.23
N GLN A 86 7.42 2.07 -18.11
CA GLN A 86 8.05 3.36 -18.43
C GLN A 86 7.06 4.33 -19.08
N ALA A 87 6.06 3.79 -19.80
CA ALA A 87 4.95 4.58 -20.35
C ALA A 87 4.05 5.24 -19.27
N TYR A 88 4.24 4.87 -18.00
CA TYR A 88 3.53 5.40 -16.84
C TYR A 88 4.44 6.23 -15.92
N GLY A 89 5.67 6.54 -16.34
CA GLY A 89 6.58 7.36 -15.55
C GLY A 89 7.27 6.61 -14.40
N MET A 90 7.29 5.27 -14.48
CA MET A 90 7.93 4.43 -13.48
C MET A 90 8.68 3.26 -14.11
N VAL A 91 9.67 2.74 -13.39
CA VAL A 91 10.49 1.62 -13.85
C VAL A 91 10.70 0.65 -12.70
N LEU A 92 10.92 -0.62 -13.03
CA LEU A 92 11.34 -1.61 -12.04
C LEU A 92 12.81 -1.38 -11.70
N LEU A 93 13.11 -1.52 -10.42
CA LEU A 93 14.51 -1.55 -9.98
C LEU A 93 15.23 -2.73 -10.67
N PRO A 94 16.57 -2.64 -10.83
CA PRO A 94 17.34 -3.64 -11.56
C PRO A 94 17.10 -5.08 -11.09
N GLU A 95 16.90 -5.27 -9.79
CA GLU A 95 16.64 -6.57 -9.15
C GLU A 95 15.32 -7.22 -9.59
N PHE A 96 14.35 -6.42 -10.05
CA PHE A 96 13.02 -6.87 -10.44
C PHE A 96 12.75 -6.69 -11.94
N ARG A 97 13.76 -6.31 -12.74
CA ARG A 97 13.56 -5.94 -14.16
C ARG A 97 12.98 -7.09 -15.01
N ASP A 98 13.30 -8.34 -14.68
CA ASP A 98 12.81 -9.53 -15.36
C ASP A 98 11.45 -10.03 -14.82
N TRP A 99 10.90 -9.38 -13.80
CA TRP A 99 9.62 -9.78 -13.22
C TRP A 99 8.46 -9.26 -14.05
N ASN A 100 7.44 -10.10 -14.24
CA ASN A 100 6.19 -9.63 -14.80
C ASN A 100 5.36 -8.87 -13.73
N LEU A 101 4.47 -7.99 -14.17
CA LEU A 101 3.66 -7.19 -13.25
C LEU A 101 2.71 -8.00 -12.37
N PRO A 102 2.09 -9.11 -12.85
CA PRO A 102 1.30 -9.97 -11.98
C PRO A 102 2.11 -10.56 -10.81
N GLU A 103 3.31 -11.06 -11.05
CA GLU A 103 4.20 -11.61 -10.02
C GLU A 103 4.70 -10.53 -9.08
N LEU A 104 5.10 -9.38 -9.63
CA LEU A 104 5.50 -8.23 -8.83
C LEU A 104 4.36 -7.78 -7.90
N ARG A 105 3.13 -7.71 -8.44
CA ARG A 105 1.95 -7.37 -7.66
C ARG A 105 1.77 -8.34 -6.50
N ASP A 106 1.83 -9.65 -6.75
CA ASP A 106 1.66 -10.67 -5.71
C ASP A 106 2.75 -10.57 -4.64
N ALA A 107 4.01 -10.31 -5.04
CA ALA A 107 5.11 -10.08 -4.11
C ALA A 107 4.92 -8.81 -3.27
N ILE A 108 4.50 -7.69 -3.88
CA ILE A 108 4.13 -6.47 -3.16
C ILE A 108 3.01 -6.77 -2.16
N ASP A 109 1.97 -7.51 -2.59
CA ASP A 109 0.83 -7.83 -1.76
C ASP A 109 1.26 -8.63 -0.52
N ARG A 110 2.14 -9.62 -0.72
CA ARG A 110 2.71 -10.48 0.32
C ARG A 110 3.64 -9.71 1.27
N GLU A 111 4.57 -8.93 0.77
CA GLU A 111 5.46 -8.13 1.61
C GLU A 111 4.70 -7.09 2.41
N PHE A 112 3.73 -6.41 1.79
CA PHE A 112 2.91 -5.45 2.50
C PHE A 112 2.10 -6.14 3.62
N PHE A 113 1.64 -7.38 3.41
CA PHE A 113 1.00 -8.17 4.47
C PHE A 113 1.97 -8.49 5.61
N LEU A 114 3.16 -9.03 5.31
CA LEU A 114 4.18 -9.38 6.30
C LEU A 114 4.66 -8.17 7.10
N LEU A 115 4.92 -7.05 6.42
CA LEU A 115 5.37 -5.80 7.04
C LEU A 115 4.29 -5.26 7.98
N SER A 116 3.03 -5.33 7.57
CA SER A 116 1.93 -4.90 8.42
C SER A 116 1.74 -5.81 9.64
N GLU A 117 1.92 -7.13 9.49
CA GLU A 117 1.88 -8.08 10.62
C GLU A 117 3.01 -7.84 11.61
N ALA A 118 4.24 -7.62 11.13
CA ALA A 118 5.37 -7.27 11.99
C ALA A 118 5.12 -5.95 12.75
N HIS A 119 4.54 -4.95 12.07
CA HIS A 119 4.18 -3.68 12.70
C HIS A 119 3.08 -3.84 13.76
N TYR A 120 2.12 -4.74 13.55
CA TYR A 120 1.10 -5.07 14.55
C TYR A 120 1.72 -5.64 15.82
N GLN A 121 2.54 -6.68 15.67
CA GLN A 121 3.18 -7.38 16.78
C GLN A 121 4.09 -6.45 17.57
N ARG A 122 4.78 -5.53 16.89
CA ARG A 122 5.77 -4.65 17.52
C ARG A 122 5.18 -3.42 18.20
N TYR A 123 4.13 -2.82 17.65
CA TYR A 123 3.60 -1.54 18.14
C TYR A 123 2.18 -1.60 18.72
N ILE A 124 1.35 -2.55 18.28
CA ILE A 124 -0.05 -2.62 18.72
C ILE A 124 -0.26 -3.70 19.78
N ALA A 125 0.30 -4.90 19.58
CA ALA A 125 0.19 -5.99 20.56
C ALA A 125 0.66 -5.62 21.99
N PRO A 126 1.79 -4.91 22.19
CA PRO A 126 2.20 -4.47 23.53
C PRO A 126 1.32 -3.35 24.12
N GLY A 127 0.64 -2.55 23.29
CA GLY A 127 -0.33 -1.55 23.77
C GLY A 127 -1.63 -2.20 24.25
N PHE A 128 -2.12 -3.20 23.50
CA PHE A 128 -3.33 -3.95 23.85
C PHE A 128 -3.18 -4.75 25.15
N LEU A 129 -1.98 -5.28 25.41
CA LEU A 129 -1.68 -5.95 26.69
C LEU A 129 -1.60 -4.96 27.87
N LYS A 130 -1.28 -3.69 27.65
CA LYS A 130 -1.33 -2.65 28.69
C LYS A 130 -2.76 -2.23 29.00
N ASP A 131 -3.60 -2.01 28.00
CA ASP A 131 -5.02 -1.67 28.21
C ASP A 131 -5.85 -2.84 28.77
N ALA A 132 -5.53 -4.09 28.41
CA ALA A 132 -6.26 -5.27 28.92
C ALA A 132 -5.86 -5.68 30.35
N PHE A 133 -4.73 -5.19 30.86
CA PHE A 133 -4.20 -5.53 32.19
C PHE A 133 -3.88 -4.31 33.08
N GLY A 134 -4.27 -3.09 32.67
CA GLY A 134 -3.95 -1.86 33.40
C GLY A 134 -5.04 -0.79 33.28
N GLY A 135 -5.88 -0.72 34.31
CA GLY A 135 -6.93 0.28 34.53
C GLY A 135 -7.96 -0.22 35.51
#